data_AF-A0A959P8H1-F1
#
_entry.id   AF-A0A959P8H1-F1
#
_cell.length_a   1.000
_cell.length_b   1.000
_cell.length_c   1.000
_cell.angle_alpha   90.00
_cell.angle_beta   90.00
_cell.angle_gamma   90.00
#
_symmetry.space_group_name_H-M   'P 1'
#
loop_
_entity.id
_entity.type
_entity.pdbx_description
1 polymer ?
#
loop_
_entity_poly.entity_id
_entity_poly.type
_entity_poly.pdbx_seq_one_letter_code
_entity_poly.pdbx_strand_id
1 'polypeptide(L)'
;MKHLLTILTFSLFSIQILAQGGQILSIYVEPENPTINDEVTVYAELVFNYSDCPLDYQAFALQNSTFVVTAHHCIGLLTAICSTTDTFELGPLPAGAYTFDLTLTSGGGGPNCSPGIVPDDNDQLQFMVSQSVGIDEVEDLEGFAYPNPVVDVLNLKRPLNISAVITNASGKRVVEIPAGTRQVDLSQLPNGIYVLHIGNSRLKLVKAD
;
A
#
# COMPACT_ATOMS: atom_id res chain seq x y z
N MET A 1 24.46 41.45 -51.27
CA MET A 1 24.26 39.98 -51.38
C MET A 1 25.02 39.17 -50.34
N LYS A 2 26.32 39.43 -50.07
CA LYS A 2 27.09 38.69 -49.04
C LYS A 2 26.54 38.84 -47.60
N HIS A 3 26.04 40.03 -47.25
CA HIS A 3 25.40 40.28 -45.95
C HIS A 3 24.03 39.61 -45.79
N LEU A 4 23.30 39.44 -46.90
CA LEU A 4 22.00 38.74 -46.90
C LEU A 4 22.19 37.24 -46.69
N LEU A 5 23.24 36.67 -47.29
CA LEU A 5 23.62 35.26 -47.12
C LEU A 5 24.07 34.98 -45.67
N THR A 6 24.80 35.91 -45.04
CA THR A 6 25.27 35.76 -43.64
C THR A 6 24.14 35.88 -42.62
N ILE A 7 23.16 36.75 -42.85
CA ILE A 7 21.97 36.86 -42.01
C ILE A 7 21.10 35.59 -42.13
N LEU A 8 20.95 35.05 -43.35
CA LEU A 8 20.20 33.81 -43.58
C LEU A 8 20.84 32.61 -42.87
N THR A 9 22.17 32.49 -42.91
CA THR A 9 22.92 31.43 -42.20
C THR A 9 22.86 31.56 -40.67
N PHE A 10 22.76 32.79 -40.14
CA PHE A 10 22.64 32.98 -38.69
C PHE A 10 21.23 32.63 -38.17
N SER A 11 20.18 32.88 -38.97
CA SER A 11 18.80 32.51 -38.60
C SER A 11 18.52 31.00 -38.63
N LEU A 12 19.24 30.26 -39.48
CA LEU A 12 19.16 28.78 -39.56
C LEU A 12 19.85 28.09 -38.37
N PHE A 13 20.81 28.76 -37.71
CA PHE A 13 21.52 28.20 -36.54
C PHE A 13 20.71 28.36 -35.23
N SER A 14 19.77 29.30 -35.19
CA SER A 14 18.92 29.58 -34.02
C SER A 14 17.71 28.64 -33.84
N ILE A 15 17.45 27.70 -34.76
CA ILE A 15 16.32 26.75 -34.65
C ILE A 15 16.71 25.43 -33.96
N GLN A 16 17.92 25.35 -33.38
CA GLN A 16 18.44 24.13 -32.73
C GLN A 16 18.29 24.14 -31.20
N ILE A 17 17.47 25.03 -30.63
CA ILE A 17 17.42 25.19 -29.17
C ILE A 17 16.07 24.66 -28.65
N LEU A 18 16.19 23.57 -27.88
CA LEU A 18 15.17 22.75 -27.19
C LEU A 18 14.47 21.71 -28.07
N ALA A 19 15.06 20.51 -28.13
CA ALA A 19 14.27 19.30 -28.27
C ALA A 19 13.28 19.27 -27.09
N GLN A 20 11.99 19.49 -27.37
CA GLN A 20 10.94 19.47 -26.36
C GLN A 20 10.53 18.03 -26.11
N GLY A 21 11.36 17.27 -25.40
CA GLY A 21 11.05 15.92 -24.96
C GLY A 21 9.82 15.87 -24.03
N GLY A 22 9.52 14.68 -23.51
CA GLY A 22 8.52 14.52 -22.46
C GLY A 22 8.89 15.29 -21.18
N GLN A 23 7.89 15.64 -20.39
CA GLN A 23 8.06 16.26 -19.07
C GLN A 23 7.26 15.47 -18.04
N ILE A 24 7.83 15.33 -16.85
CA ILE A 24 7.14 14.76 -15.70
C ILE A 24 6.42 15.91 -14.98
N LEU A 25 5.09 15.84 -14.91
CA LEU A 25 4.27 16.86 -14.24
C LEU A 25 4.13 16.57 -12.75
N SER A 26 3.86 15.31 -12.41
CA SER A 26 3.71 14.87 -11.04
C SER A 26 4.01 13.38 -10.91
N ILE A 27 4.48 12.98 -9.74
CA ILE A 27 4.58 11.59 -9.31
C ILE A 27 3.88 11.49 -7.97
N TYR A 28 2.95 10.54 -7.82
CA TYR A 28 2.25 10.31 -6.55
C TYR A 28 2.02 8.82 -6.29
N VAL A 29 1.83 8.48 -5.02
CA VAL A 29 1.64 7.11 -4.54
C VAL A 29 0.21 6.91 -4.05
N GLU A 30 -0.36 5.75 -4.35
CA GLU A 30 -1.66 5.30 -3.85
C GLU A 30 -1.51 3.92 -3.17
N PRO A 31 -2.03 3.75 -1.94
CA PRO A 31 -2.61 4.80 -1.08
C PRO A 31 -1.55 5.82 -0.60
N GLU A 32 -1.96 7.05 -0.28
CA GLU A 32 -1.05 8.13 0.15
C GLU A 32 -0.21 7.78 1.40
N ASN A 33 -0.75 6.90 2.26
CA ASN A 33 -0.11 6.45 3.49
C ASN A 33 -0.13 4.91 3.55
N PRO A 34 0.72 4.22 2.78
CA PRO A 34 0.67 2.77 2.68
C PRO A 34 1.13 2.09 3.95
N THR A 35 0.51 0.95 4.24
CA THR A 35 0.90 0.00 5.29
C THR A 35 1.47 -1.26 4.64
N ILE A 36 2.08 -2.13 5.44
CA ILE A 36 2.58 -3.45 4.99
C ILE A 36 1.51 -4.37 4.36
N ASN A 37 0.22 -4.07 4.56
CA ASN A 37 -0.89 -4.84 4.04
C ASN A 37 -1.45 -4.26 2.73
N ASP A 38 -1.04 -3.04 2.36
CA ASP A 38 -1.59 -2.35 1.20
C ASP A 38 -0.78 -2.68 -0.06
N GLU A 39 -1.47 -2.76 -1.19
CA GLU A 39 -0.82 -2.80 -2.50
C GLU A 39 -0.42 -1.37 -2.88
N VAL A 40 0.88 -1.13 -3.03
CA VAL A 40 1.41 0.18 -3.37
C VAL A 40 1.46 0.34 -4.88
N THR A 41 0.82 1.39 -5.39
CA THR A 41 0.85 1.79 -6.80
C THR A 41 1.38 3.21 -6.92
N VAL A 42 2.28 3.45 -7.86
CA VAL A 42 2.79 4.80 -8.18
C VAL A 42 2.28 5.22 -9.54
N TYR A 43 1.83 6.47 -9.63
CA TYR A 43 1.37 7.09 -10.86
C TYR A 43 2.31 8.23 -11.24
N ALA A 44 2.64 8.33 -12.53
CA ALA A 44 3.39 9.45 -13.07
C ALA A 44 2.57 10.17 -14.15
N GLU A 45 2.25 11.44 -13.94
CA GLU A 45 1.57 12.27 -14.93
C GLU A 45 2.60 12.90 -15.86
N LEU A 46 2.47 12.63 -17.15
CA LEU A 46 3.46 12.99 -18.17
C LEU A 46 2.82 13.87 -19.25
N VAL A 47 3.61 14.76 -19.83
CA VAL A 47 3.21 15.54 -21.00
C VAL A 47 4.30 15.58 -22.06
N PHE A 48 3.90 15.45 -23.33
CA PHE A 48 4.76 15.52 -24.50
C PHE A 48 4.22 16.59 -25.44
N ASN A 49 5.11 17.31 -26.12
CA ASN A 49 4.74 18.32 -27.11
C ASN A 49 4.67 17.74 -28.55
N TYR A 50 4.19 16.49 -28.66
CA TYR A 50 3.94 15.80 -29.92
C TYR A 50 2.52 15.21 -30.01
N SER A 51 2.04 15.00 -31.24
CA SER A 51 0.64 14.57 -31.54
C SER A 51 0.21 13.21 -31.03
N ASP A 52 1.14 12.41 -30.51
CA ASP A 52 0.85 11.12 -29.88
C ASP A 52 2.00 10.75 -28.93
N CYS A 53 1.70 9.95 -27.91
CA CYS A 53 2.64 9.55 -26.86
C CYS A 53 2.39 8.13 -26.30
N PRO A 54 2.18 7.08 -27.12
CA PRO A 54 1.98 5.73 -26.60
C PRO A 54 3.23 5.24 -25.87
N LEU A 55 3.00 4.51 -24.76
CA LEU A 55 4.05 3.82 -24.04
C LEU A 55 4.66 2.73 -24.93
N ASP A 56 5.98 2.76 -25.08
CA ASP A 56 6.76 1.72 -25.76
C ASP A 56 7.16 0.63 -24.76
N TYR A 57 7.82 1.04 -23.68
CA TYR A 57 8.13 0.17 -22.56
C TYR A 57 8.29 0.95 -21.27
N GLN A 58 8.03 0.28 -20.16
CA GLN A 58 8.38 0.74 -18.82
C GLN A 58 9.00 -0.41 -18.03
N ALA A 59 9.91 -0.09 -17.11
CA ALA A 59 10.53 -1.05 -16.22
C ALA A 59 10.92 -0.41 -14.90
N PHE A 60 10.93 -1.20 -13.84
CA PHE A 60 11.45 -0.79 -12.54
C PHE A 60 12.20 -1.92 -11.85
N ALA A 61 13.15 -1.56 -11.00
CA ALA A 61 13.85 -2.49 -10.12
C ALA A 61 14.14 -1.84 -8.76
N LEU A 62 13.93 -2.60 -7.70
CA LEU A 62 14.24 -2.16 -6.34
C LEU A 62 15.71 -2.43 -6.00
N GLN A 63 16.44 -1.39 -5.65
CA GLN A 63 17.84 -1.45 -5.21
C GLN A 63 18.03 -0.52 -4.00
N ASN A 64 18.44 -1.08 -2.85
CA ASN A 64 18.72 -0.29 -1.64
C ASN A 64 17.59 0.70 -1.28
N SER A 65 16.34 0.22 -1.22
CA SER A 65 15.14 1.05 -0.96
C SER A 65 14.83 2.12 -2.01
N THR A 66 15.50 2.09 -3.16
CA THR A 66 15.22 2.97 -4.30
C THR A 66 14.69 2.14 -5.46
N PHE A 67 13.49 2.45 -5.93
CA PHE A 67 12.97 1.98 -7.20
C PHE A 67 13.62 2.79 -8.31
N VAL A 68 14.50 2.16 -9.08
CA VAL A 68 15.07 2.75 -10.29
C VAL A 68 14.11 2.43 -11.42
N VAL A 69 13.49 3.47 -11.99
CA VAL A 69 12.36 3.36 -12.92
C VAL A 69 12.70 4.04 -14.23
N THR A 70 12.25 3.43 -15.32
CA THR A 70 12.36 3.99 -16.66
C THR A 70 11.03 3.86 -17.37
N ALA A 71 10.60 4.94 -18.02
CA ALA A 71 9.49 4.97 -18.95
C ALA A 71 9.97 5.51 -20.30
N HIS A 72 9.55 4.84 -21.37
CA HIS A 72 9.87 5.23 -22.75
C HIS A 72 8.60 5.35 -23.57
N HIS A 73 8.36 6.54 -24.13
CA HIS A 73 7.19 6.80 -24.98
C HIS A 73 7.60 7.10 -26.42
N CYS A 74 6.78 6.65 -27.35
CA CYS A 74 6.95 7.01 -28.76
C CYS A 74 6.28 8.34 -29.05
N ILE A 75 6.98 9.24 -29.73
CA ILE A 75 6.48 10.57 -30.09
C ILE A 75 6.22 10.70 -31.60
N GLY A 76 5.11 11.35 -31.93
CA GLY A 76 4.71 11.67 -33.30
C GLY A 76 5.52 12.79 -33.96
N LEU A 77 5.28 13.02 -35.26
CA LEU A 77 6.00 14.02 -36.06
C LEU A 77 5.39 15.43 -35.99
N LEU A 78 4.17 15.58 -35.46
CA LEU A 78 3.45 16.85 -35.40
C LEU A 78 3.53 17.45 -34.00
N THR A 79 3.63 18.77 -33.92
CA THR A 79 3.60 19.51 -32.65
C THR A 79 2.18 19.61 -32.11
N ALA A 80 1.88 18.93 -31.01
CA ALA A 80 0.61 18.98 -30.30
C ALA A 80 0.83 18.51 -28.86
N ILE A 81 -0.08 18.79 -27.93
CA ILE A 81 0.09 18.35 -26.53
C ILE A 81 -0.51 16.95 -26.39
N CYS A 82 0.29 16.00 -25.90
CA CYS A 82 -0.14 14.66 -25.51
C CYS A 82 0.14 14.45 -24.03
N SER A 83 -0.91 14.21 -23.24
CA SER A 83 -0.81 13.91 -21.82
C SER A 83 -1.14 12.45 -21.58
N THR A 84 -0.35 11.78 -20.75
CA THR A 84 -0.52 10.37 -20.39
C THR A 84 -0.19 10.16 -18.93
N THR A 85 -0.70 9.08 -18.36
CA THR A 85 -0.41 8.68 -16.98
C THR A 85 0.15 7.27 -17.01
N ASP A 86 1.37 7.11 -16.51
CA ASP A 86 1.98 5.81 -16.32
C ASP A 86 1.63 5.25 -14.96
N THR A 87 1.46 3.93 -14.89
CA THR A 87 1.06 3.21 -13.67
C THR A 87 2.09 2.13 -13.36
N PHE A 88 2.59 2.14 -12.12
CA PHE A 88 3.60 1.22 -11.62
C PHE A 88 3.06 0.50 -10.38
N GLU A 89 2.68 -0.77 -10.55
CA GLU A 89 2.19 -1.62 -9.47
C GLU A 89 3.38 -2.23 -8.72
N LEU A 90 3.76 -1.62 -7.58
CA LEU A 90 4.87 -2.08 -6.76
C LEU A 90 4.48 -3.26 -5.85
N GLY A 91 3.18 -3.39 -5.56
CA GLY A 91 2.62 -4.41 -4.69
C GLY A 91 2.89 -4.13 -3.21
N PRO A 92 2.75 -5.14 -2.33
CA PRO A 92 2.99 -4.97 -0.90
C PRO A 92 4.47 -4.82 -0.61
N LEU A 93 4.81 -3.82 0.20
CA LEU A 93 6.17 -3.47 0.55
C LEU A 93 6.42 -3.64 2.05
N PRO A 94 7.63 -4.07 2.47
CA PRO A 94 8.03 -3.99 3.87
C PRO A 94 7.96 -2.57 4.42
N ALA A 95 7.79 -2.44 5.74
CA ALA A 95 7.82 -1.13 6.37
C ALA A 95 9.20 -0.47 6.19
N GLY A 96 9.22 0.77 5.70
CA GLY A 96 10.45 1.45 5.35
C GLY A 96 10.23 2.76 4.59
N ALA A 97 11.32 3.50 4.39
CA ALA A 97 11.37 4.66 3.52
C ALA A 97 11.79 4.21 2.12
N TYR A 98 11.03 4.61 1.11
CA TYR A 98 11.32 4.29 -0.29
C TYR A 98 11.49 5.56 -1.11
N THR A 99 12.37 5.48 -2.11
CA THR A 99 12.50 6.50 -3.16
C THR A 99 12.08 5.87 -4.48
N PHE A 100 11.25 6.58 -5.24
CA PHE A 100 10.88 6.24 -6.60
C PHE A 100 11.58 7.23 -7.52
N ASP A 101 12.56 6.75 -8.30
CA ASP A 101 13.43 7.56 -9.14
C ASP A 101 13.12 7.25 -10.61
N LEU A 102 12.40 8.15 -11.28
CA LEU A 102 11.89 7.98 -12.64
C LEU A 102 12.74 8.74 -13.64
N THR A 103 13.33 8.00 -14.58
CA THR A 103 13.91 8.55 -15.81
C THR A 103 12.91 8.42 -16.95
N LEU A 104 12.46 9.56 -17.49
CA LEU A 104 11.60 9.61 -18.67
C LEU A 104 12.43 9.75 -19.94
N THR A 105 12.07 9.01 -20.98
CA THR A 105 12.69 9.12 -22.31
C THR A 105 11.62 9.06 -23.40
N SER A 106 11.94 9.60 -24.57
CA SER A 106 11.09 9.45 -25.76
C SER A 106 11.85 9.11 -27.03
N GLY A 107 11.12 8.51 -27.97
CA GLY A 107 11.63 8.00 -29.23
C GLY A 107 10.78 8.43 -30.41
N GLY A 108 11.39 8.83 -31.52
CA GLY A 108 10.64 9.18 -32.73
C GLY A 108 10.08 7.94 -33.44
N GLY A 109 8.79 7.97 -33.78
CA GLY A 109 8.16 6.94 -34.62
C GLY A 109 6.86 6.39 -34.04
N GLY A 110 6.33 5.33 -34.68
CA GLY A 110 5.24 4.54 -34.13
C GLY A 110 5.73 3.56 -33.04
N PRO A 111 4.89 2.58 -32.63
CA PRO A 111 5.27 1.54 -31.67
C PRO A 111 6.57 0.82 -32.07
N ASN A 112 7.46 0.53 -31.11
CA ASN A 112 8.87 0.23 -31.33
C ASN A 112 9.63 1.42 -31.95
N CYS A 113 9.54 2.59 -31.32
CA CYS A 113 10.20 3.81 -31.76
C CYS A 113 11.72 3.76 -31.54
N SER A 114 12.43 4.78 -32.04
CA SER A 114 13.87 4.89 -31.83
C SER A 114 14.22 4.95 -30.34
N PRO A 115 15.29 4.29 -29.87
CA PRO A 115 15.71 4.40 -28.47
C PRO A 115 15.91 5.85 -28.03
N GLY A 116 15.46 6.18 -26.83
CA GLY A 116 15.76 7.45 -26.17
C GLY A 116 17.21 7.45 -25.69
N ILE A 117 18.10 8.10 -26.45
CA ILE A 117 19.54 8.14 -26.13
C ILE A 117 19.83 9.11 -24.97
N VAL A 118 18.95 10.09 -24.76
CA VAL A 118 19.07 11.11 -23.69
C VAL A 118 17.76 11.13 -22.91
N PRO A 119 17.81 11.16 -21.56
CA PRO A 119 16.63 11.42 -20.75
C PRO A 119 15.97 12.75 -21.13
N ASP A 120 14.65 12.71 -21.26
CA ASP A 120 13.84 13.91 -21.48
C ASP A 120 13.70 14.67 -20.16
N ASP A 121 13.41 13.93 -19.08
CA ASP A 121 13.23 14.46 -17.73
C ASP A 121 13.59 13.40 -16.68
N ASN A 122 13.89 13.84 -15.46
CA ASN A 122 14.10 12.96 -14.30
C ASN A 122 13.47 13.59 -13.07
N ASP A 123 12.66 12.82 -12.36
CA ASP A 123 12.05 13.26 -11.11
C ASP A 123 11.96 12.11 -10.11
N GLN A 124 11.88 12.46 -8.83
CA GLN A 124 11.86 11.51 -7.74
C GLN A 124 10.78 11.81 -6.70
N LEU A 125 10.13 10.76 -6.22
CA LEU A 125 9.17 10.80 -5.12
C LEU A 125 9.68 9.98 -3.93
N GLN A 126 9.57 10.53 -2.72
CA GLN A 126 9.83 9.78 -1.50
C GLN A 126 8.51 9.47 -0.80
N PHE A 127 8.36 8.23 -0.33
CA PHE A 127 7.20 7.80 0.43
C PHE A 127 7.59 6.81 1.54
N MET A 128 6.70 6.66 2.52
CA MET A 128 6.90 5.82 3.69
C MET A 128 5.85 4.72 3.72
N VAL A 129 6.31 3.49 3.93
CA VAL A 129 5.44 2.34 4.22
C VAL A 129 5.48 2.09 5.71
N SER A 130 4.31 2.16 6.35
CA SER A 130 4.16 2.03 7.78
C SER A 130 3.85 0.59 8.21
N GLN A 131 4.22 0.23 9.44
CA GLN A 131 3.74 -1.01 10.04
C GLN A 131 2.22 -0.91 10.23
N SER A 132 1.50 -1.95 9.88
CA SER A 132 0.06 -2.03 10.19
C SER A 132 -0.09 -2.17 11.70
N VAL A 133 -0.70 -1.16 12.33
CA VAL A 133 -1.10 -1.20 13.75
C VAL A 133 -2.59 -1.57 13.82
N GLY A 134 -2.90 -2.80 13.44
CA GLY A 134 -4.22 -3.37 13.67
C GLY A 134 -4.42 -3.65 15.16
N ILE A 135 -5.53 -3.18 15.72
CA ILE A 135 -6.06 -3.74 16.96
C ILE A 135 -6.79 -5.01 16.53
N ASP A 136 -6.38 -6.18 17.01
CA ASP A 136 -7.13 -7.41 16.78
C ASP A 136 -8.57 -7.19 17.26
N GLU A 137 -9.54 -7.27 16.34
CA GLU A 137 -10.95 -7.35 16.71
C GLU A 137 -11.11 -8.60 17.58
N VAL A 138 -11.36 -8.40 18.87
CA VAL A 138 -11.72 -9.49 19.77
C VAL A 138 -13.01 -10.08 19.22
N GLU A 139 -12.95 -11.33 18.71
CA GLU A 139 -14.16 -12.05 18.31
C GLU A 139 -15.18 -11.94 19.44
N ASP A 140 -16.30 -11.27 19.16
CA ASP A 140 -17.38 -11.12 20.11
C ASP A 140 -17.96 -12.51 20.41
N LEU A 141 -17.54 -13.07 21.55
CA LEU A 141 -18.10 -14.30 22.10
C LEU A 141 -19.48 -14.05 22.76
N GLU A 142 -20.20 -13.01 22.34
CA GLU A 142 -21.53 -12.71 22.84
C GLU A 142 -22.44 -13.94 22.67
N GLY A 143 -23.01 -14.41 23.79
CA GLY A 143 -23.86 -15.60 23.82
C GLY A 143 -23.12 -16.94 23.68
N PHE A 144 -21.79 -16.98 23.69
CA PHE A 144 -21.03 -18.23 23.71
C PHE A 144 -21.19 -18.97 25.05
N ALA A 145 -21.22 -18.23 26.16
CA ALA A 145 -21.39 -18.78 27.51
C ALA A 145 -22.68 -18.26 28.17
N TYR A 146 -23.45 -19.16 28.78
CA TYR A 146 -24.75 -18.84 29.37
C TYR A 146 -25.10 -19.79 30.54
N PRO A 147 -25.96 -19.36 31.49
CA PRO A 147 -26.46 -17.99 31.63
C PRO A 147 -25.36 -17.04 32.09
N ASN A 148 -25.52 -15.75 31.76
CA ASN A 148 -24.70 -14.67 32.29
C ASN A 148 -25.66 -13.54 32.70
N PRO A 149 -25.94 -13.33 34.01
CA PRO A 149 -25.23 -13.88 35.17
C PRO A 149 -25.38 -15.40 35.38
N VAL A 150 -24.34 -16.02 35.94
CA VAL A 150 -24.29 -17.46 36.29
C VAL A 150 -24.42 -17.65 37.80
N VAL A 151 -25.19 -18.67 38.21
CA VAL A 151 -25.29 -19.09 39.62
C VAL A 151 -24.29 -20.22 39.86
N ASP A 152 -24.59 -21.46 39.52
CA ASP A 152 -23.67 -22.58 39.79
C ASP A 152 -22.90 -23.03 38.55
N VAL A 153 -23.59 -23.14 37.43
CA VAL A 153 -23.06 -23.86 36.27
C VAL A 153 -23.12 -23.00 35.01
N LEU A 154 -21.96 -22.78 34.40
CA LEU A 154 -21.81 -22.09 33.12
C LEU A 154 -21.84 -23.10 31.98
N ASN A 155 -22.75 -22.92 31.03
CA ASN A 155 -22.85 -23.72 29.82
C ASN A 155 -22.22 -22.97 28.64
N LEU A 156 -21.55 -23.72 27.77
CA LEU A 156 -20.98 -23.22 26.53
C LEU A 156 -21.81 -23.71 25.35
N LYS A 157 -22.12 -22.82 24.40
CA LYS A 157 -22.96 -23.11 23.22
C LYS A 157 -22.42 -24.28 22.39
N ARG A 158 -21.09 -24.42 22.38
CA ARG A 158 -20.36 -25.56 21.80
C ARG A 158 -19.17 -25.92 22.70
N PRO A 159 -18.65 -27.15 22.62
CA PRO A 159 -17.42 -27.53 23.33
C PRO A 159 -16.26 -26.61 22.98
N LEU A 160 -15.36 -26.37 23.94
CA LEU A 160 -14.15 -25.60 23.70
C LEU A 160 -13.21 -26.34 22.73
N ASN A 161 -12.69 -25.63 21.73
CA ASN A 161 -11.68 -26.19 20.83
C ASN A 161 -10.27 -26.18 21.45
N ILE A 162 -10.02 -25.26 22.38
CA ILE A 162 -8.75 -25.05 23.09
C ILE A 162 -9.01 -24.89 24.59
N SER A 163 -7.98 -25.02 25.42
CA SER A 163 -8.13 -24.74 26.85
C SER A 163 -8.46 -23.25 27.10
N ALA A 164 -9.19 -23.00 28.16
CA ALA A 164 -9.63 -21.67 28.57
C ALA A 164 -9.32 -21.43 30.05
N VAL A 165 -9.31 -20.17 30.45
CA VAL A 165 -9.03 -19.77 31.83
C VAL A 165 -10.02 -18.72 32.29
N ILE A 166 -10.57 -18.87 33.48
CA ILE A 166 -11.34 -17.82 34.16
C ILE A 166 -10.41 -17.08 35.10
N THR A 167 -10.47 -15.75 35.03
CA THR A 167 -9.75 -14.83 35.93
C THR A 167 -10.75 -13.98 36.72
N ASN A 168 -10.39 -13.59 37.94
CA ASN A 168 -11.16 -12.62 38.73
C ASN A 168 -10.87 -11.17 38.27
N ALA A 169 -11.55 -10.20 38.88
CA ALA A 169 -11.36 -8.76 38.59
C ALA A 169 -9.92 -8.24 38.84
N SER A 170 -9.08 -8.96 39.59
CA SER A 170 -7.66 -8.63 39.80
C SER A 170 -6.72 -9.35 38.81
N GLY A 171 -7.25 -10.07 37.81
CA GLY A 171 -6.46 -10.84 36.85
C GLY A 171 -5.90 -12.16 37.37
N LYS A 172 -6.24 -12.57 38.60
CA LYS A 172 -5.81 -13.86 39.16
C LYS A 172 -6.59 -14.99 38.50
N ARG A 173 -5.88 -16.01 38.00
CA ARG A 173 -6.45 -17.25 37.46
C ARG A 173 -7.16 -18.01 38.57
N VAL A 174 -8.44 -18.33 38.38
CA VAL A 174 -9.29 -19.02 39.37
C VAL A 174 -9.77 -20.38 38.90
N VAL A 175 -9.98 -20.57 37.60
CA VAL A 175 -10.40 -21.84 37.01
C VAL A 175 -9.66 -22.08 35.70
N GLU A 176 -9.14 -23.29 35.50
CA GLU A 176 -8.65 -23.76 34.21
C GLU A 176 -9.68 -24.72 33.62
N ILE A 177 -10.00 -24.53 32.34
CA ILE A 177 -11.01 -25.31 31.62
C ILE A 177 -10.31 -26.02 30.46
N PRO A 178 -10.30 -27.36 30.42
CA PRO A 178 -9.66 -28.08 29.32
C PRO A 178 -10.42 -27.95 28.01
N ALA A 179 -9.75 -28.26 26.90
CA ALA A 179 -10.40 -28.40 25.60
C ALA A 179 -11.45 -29.54 25.65
N GLY A 180 -12.53 -29.39 24.88
CA GLY A 180 -13.65 -30.32 24.84
C GLY A 180 -14.71 -30.09 25.93
N THR A 181 -14.46 -29.21 26.90
CA THR A 181 -15.45 -28.90 27.94
C THR A 181 -16.64 -28.14 27.38
N ARG A 182 -17.85 -28.55 27.78
CA ARG A 182 -19.13 -27.90 27.41
C ARG A 182 -19.82 -27.22 28.60
N GLN A 183 -19.42 -27.59 29.82
CA GLN A 183 -20.05 -27.14 31.04
C GLN A 183 -18.98 -26.97 32.12
N VAL A 184 -19.06 -25.88 32.87
CA VAL A 184 -18.08 -25.52 33.90
C VAL A 184 -18.82 -25.24 35.21
N ASP A 185 -18.42 -25.91 36.27
CA ASP A 185 -18.92 -25.66 37.62
C ASP A 185 -18.18 -24.47 38.24
N LEU A 186 -18.95 -23.45 38.63
CA LEU A 186 -18.52 -22.21 39.25
C LEU A 186 -19.14 -22.00 40.64
N SER A 187 -19.80 -23.02 41.21
CA SER A 187 -20.46 -22.98 42.53
C SER A 187 -19.50 -22.57 43.66
N GLN A 188 -18.22 -22.90 43.52
CA GLN A 188 -17.17 -22.60 44.49
C GLN A 188 -16.62 -21.17 44.39
N LEU A 189 -17.02 -20.41 43.36
CA LEU A 189 -16.55 -19.04 43.17
C LEU A 189 -17.45 -18.05 43.94
N PRO A 190 -16.88 -17.06 44.64
CA PRO A 190 -17.67 -16.00 45.24
C PRO A 190 -18.35 -15.13 44.18
N ASN A 191 -19.38 -14.39 44.57
CA ASN A 191 -20.06 -13.46 43.67
C ASN A 191 -19.12 -12.36 43.21
N GLY A 192 -19.24 -11.97 41.94
CA GLY A 192 -18.39 -10.94 41.36
C GLY A 192 -18.27 -11.01 39.85
N ILE A 193 -17.34 -10.21 39.34
CA ILE A 193 -17.04 -10.13 37.91
C ILE A 193 -15.81 -10.99 37.61
N TYR A 194 -15.93 -11.77 36.56
CA TYR A 194 -14.90 -12.67 36.05
C TYR A 194 -14.70 -12.44 34.57
N VAL A 195 -13.53 -12.83 34.07
CA VAL A 195 -13.21 -12.80 32.63
C VAL A 195 -12.77 -14.19 32.21
N LEU A 196 -13.51 -14.78 31.27
CA LEU A 196 -13.17 -16.01 30.59
C LEU A 196 -12.27 -15.68 29.39
N HIS A 197 -11.08 -16.29 29.34
CA HIS A 197 -10.11 -16.16 28.27
C HIS A 197 -10.07 -17.45 27.47
N ILE A 198 -10.32 -17.37 26.17
CA ILE A 198 -10.25 -18.49 25.21
C ILE A 198 -9.35 -18.04 24.07
N GLY A 199 -8.08 -18.46 24.09
CA GLY A 199 -7.08 -17.92 23.14
C GLY A 199 -6.93 -16.42 23.32
N ASN A 200 -7.16 -15.65 22.23
CA ASN A 200 -7.15 -14.19 22.25
C ASN A 200 -8.50 -13.57 22.63
N SER A 201 -9.56 -14.36 22.65
CA SER A 201 -10.92 -13.89 22.90
C SER A 201 -11.22 -13.81 24.40
N ARG A 202 -11.99 -12.78 24.80
CA ARG A 202 -12.35 -12.52 26.20
C ARG A 202 -13.85 -12.35 26.33
N LEU A 203 -14.43 -12.99 27.35
CA LEU A 203 -15.84 -12.84 27.69
C LEU A 203 -16.00 -12.44 29.15
N LYS A 204 -16.75 -11.36 29.40
CA LYS A 204 -17.12 -10.95 30.76
C LYS A 204 -18.20 -11.88 31.30
N LEU A 205 -17.99 -12.40 32.50
CA LEU A 205 -18.94 -13.22 33.24
C LEU A 205 -19.30 -12.55 34.57
N VAL A 206 -20.55 -12.67 34.98
CA VAL A 206 -21.05 -12.20 36.29
C VAL A 206 -21.52 -13.41 37.09
N LYS A 207 -20.90 -13.67 38.24
CA LYS A 207 -21.34 -14.70 39.20
C LYS A 207 -22.30 -14.07 40.21
N ALA A 208 -23.49 -14.66 40.34
CA ALA A 208 -24.56 -14.25 41.24
C ALA A 208 -24.95 -15.39 42.20
N ASP A 209 -25.80 -15.07 43.19
CA ASP A 209 -26.39 -16.01 44.15
C ASP A 209 -27.51 -16.88 43.53
#